data_AF-A0A0Q7D3P6-F1
#
_entry.id   AF-A0A0Q7D3P6-F1
#
_cell.length_a   1.000
_cell.length_b   1.000
_cell.length_c   1.000
_cell.angle_alpha   90.00
_cell.angle_beta   90.00
_cell.angle_gamma   90.00
#
_symmetry.space_group_name_H-M   'P 1'
#
loop_
_entity.id
_entity.type
_entity.pdbx_description
1 polymer ?
#
loop_
_entity_poly.entity_id
_entity_poly.type
_entity_poly.pdbx_seq_one_letter_code
_entity_poly.pdbx_strand_id
1 'polypeptide(L)'
;MDTMLRPTLLIAYLFGAALAGLGVVVLFSGGIALPTREPLRQFHFSGVSLWLLGLSPLIAGLVVMGLARARLSRESPTTRWALGASMAALGLAFMLAPKA
;
A
#
# COMPACT_ATOMS: atom_id res chain seq x y z
N MET A 1 21.72 -13.85 -21.65
CA MET A 1 21.61 -12.54 -20.97
C MET A 1 20.78 -12.72 -19.69
N ASP A 2 21.17 -13.64 -18.80
CA ASP A 2 20.22 -14.25 -17.84
C ASP A 2 20.54 -13.96 -16.36
N THR A 3 21.66 -13.28 -16.10
CA THR A 3 22.11 -12.97 -14.72
C THR A 3 21.49 -11.69 -14.15
N MET A 4 21.01 -10.77 -14.99
CA MET A 4 20.42 -9.49 -14.55
C MET A 4 18.95 -9.57 -14.11
N LEU A 5 18.22 -10.65 -14.42
CA LEU A 5 16.80 -10.79 -14.09
C LEU A 5 16.54 -11.18 -12.63
N ARG A 6 17.44 -11.96 -12.01
CA ARG A 6 17.27 -12.45 -10.62
C ARG A 6 17.31 -11.34 -9.56
N PRO A 7 18.22 -10.36 -9.61
CA PRO A 7 18.25 -9.27 -8.63
C PRO A 7 16.98 -8.43 -8.67
N THR A 8 16.48 -8.13 -9.86
CA THR A 8 15.27 -7.30 -10.05
C THR A 8 14.03 -7.95 -9.46
N LEU A 9 13.88 -9.27 -9.60
CA LEU A 9 12.78 -10.01 -8.97
C LEU A 9 12.89 -10.04 -7.45
N LEU A 10 14.11 -10.19 -6.92
CA LEU A 10 14.35 -10.13 -5.47
C LEU A 10 14.03 -8.75 -4.91
N ILE A 11 14.47 -7.68 -5.57
CA ILE A 11 14.18 -6.29 -5.17
C ILE A 11 12.66 -6.06 -5.19
N ALA A 12 11.96 -6.48 -6.25
CA ALA A 12 10.52 -6.34 -6.33
C ALA A 12 9.82 -7.10 -5.19
N TYR A 13 10.27 -8.31 -4.88
CA TYR A 13 9.73 -9.09 -3.76
C TYR A 13 9.96 -8.40 -2.41
N LEU A 14 11.18 -7.94 -2.13
CA LEU A 14 11.53 -7.24 -0.89
C LEU A 14 10.77 -5.93 -0.75
N PHE A 15 10.63 -5.18 -1.84
CA PHE A 15 9.82 -3.97 -1.87
C PHE A 15 8.34 -4.26 -1.55
N GLY A 16 7.77 -5.29 -2.20
CA GLY A 16 6.41 -5.71 -1.91
C GLY A 16 6.22 -6.19 -0.47
N ALA A 17 7.20 -6.91 0.09
CA ALA A 17 7.19 -7.36 1.47
C ALA A 17 7.27 -6.18 2.46
N ALA A 18 8.14 -5.19 2.20
CA ALA A 18 8.23 -3.98 3.00
C ALA A 18 6.92 -3.18 2.96
N LEU A 19 6.30 -3.07 1.78
CA LEU A 19 5.03 -2.36 1.61
C LEU A 19 3.88 -3.09 2.33
N ALA A 20 3.84 -4.43 2.25
CA ALA A 20 2.89 -5.25 2.99
C ALA A 20 3.09 -5.11 4.51
N GLY A 21 4.34 -5.15 4.97
CA GLY A 21 4.70 -4.93 6.37
C GLY A 21 4.28 -3.56 6.87
N LEU A 22 4.50 -2.50 6.08
CA LEU A 22 4.04 -1.15 6.39
C LEU A 22 2.52 -1.11 6.56
N GLY A 23 1.77 -1.73 5.65
CA GLY A 23 0.31 -1.82 5.75
C GLY A 23 -0.15 -2.51 7.03
N VAL A 24 0.49 -3.62 7.41
CA VAL A 24 0.22 -4.29 8.70
C VAL A 24 0.50 -3.37 9.88
N VAL A 25 1.66 -2.71 9.92
CA VAL A 25 2.00 -1.78 11.00
C VAL A 25 0.96 -0.66 11.12
N VAL A 26 0.53 -0.09 10.00
CA VAL A 26 -0.51 0.95 9.97
C VAL A 26 -1.84 0.43 10.55
N LEU A 27 -2.28 -0.76 10.14
CA LEU A 27 -3.53 -1.37 10.62
C LEU A 27 -3.54 -1.55 12.15
N PHE A 28 -2.40 -1.85 12.74
CA PHE A 28 -2.27 -2.12 14.19
C PHE A 28 -1.73 -0.92 15.00
N SER A 29 -1.49 0.24 14.37
CA SER A 29 -0.90 1.41 15.03
C SER A 29 -1.84 2.16 15.99
N GLY A 30 -3.15 1.92 15.93
CA GLY A 30 -4.16 2.60 16.74
C GLY A 30 -4.50 4.04 16.29
N GLY A 31 -3.58 4.72 15.59
CA GLY A 31 -3.79 6.04 14.98
C GLY A 31 -2.51 6.59 14.35
N ILE A 32 -2.63 7.36 13.28
CA ILE A 32 -1.50 8.01 12.59
C ILE A 32 -1.81 9.47 12.35
N ALA A 33 -0.87 10.36 12.68
CA ALA A 33 -0.92 11.76 12.32
C ALA A 33 0.15 12.07 11.27
N LEU A 34 -0.25 12.58 10.09
CA LEU A 34 0.70 13.06 9.10
C LEU A 34 0.93 14.57 9.26
N PRO A 35 2.19 15.02 9.35
CA PRO A 35 2.50 16.44 9.39
C PRO A 35 2.21 17.07 8.02
N THR A 36 1.47 18.18 8.01
CA THR A 36 1.25 19.00 6.81
C THR A 36 1.96 20.34 6.92
N ARG A 37 2.19 21.00 5.79
CA ARG A 37 2.80 22.33 5.74
C ARG A 37 1.88 23.37 6.38
N GLU A 38 2.48 24.41 6.95
CA GLU A 38 1.79 25.44 7.73
C GLU A 38 0.63 26.12 6.97
N PRO A 39 -0.49 26.42 7.66
CA PRO A 39 -0.79 26.09 9.06
C PRO A 39 -0.98 24.58 9.24
N LEU A 40 -0.49 24.03 10.35
CA LEU A 40 -0.54 22.60 10.69
C LEU A 40 -2.00 22.09 10.66
N ARG A 41 -2.40 21.53 9.54
CA ARG A 41 -3.64 20.74 9.43
C ARG A 41 -3.29 19.27 9.51
N GLN A 42 -3.22 18.72 10.71
CA GLN A 42 -2.79 17.33 10.89
C GLN A 42 -3.84 16.41 10.27
N PHE A 43 -3.45 15.56 9.32
CA PHE A 43 -4.31 14.46 8.90
C PHE A 43 -4.24 13.38 9.97
N HIS A 44 -5.31 13.26 10.75
CA HIS A 44 -5.42 12.21 11.75
C HIS A 44 -6.18 11.03 11.16
N PHE A 45 -5.51 9.90 10.97
CA PHE A 45 -6.14 8.66 10.53
C PHE A 45 -6.53 7.84 11.74
N SER A 46 -7.83 7.63 11.90
CA SER A 46 -8.41 6.76 12.92
C SER A 46 -9.59 5.96 12.36
N GLY A 47 -9.96 4.88 13.06
CA GLY A 47 -11.08 4.02 12.66
C GLY A 47 -10.98 3.54 11.22
N VAL A 48 -12.04 3.78 10.43
CA VAL A 48 -12.14 3.32 9.03
C VAL A 48 -11.07 3.93 8.13
N SER A 49 -10.72 5.21 8.31
CA SER A 49 -9.70 5.88 7.50
C SER A 49 -8.31 5.24 7.70
N LEU A 50 -7.98 4.83 8.93
CA LEU A 50 -6.75 4.11 9.25
C LEU A 50 -6.75 2.70 8.64
N TRP A 51 -7.89 2.01 8.70
CA TRP A 51 -8.06 0.70 8.06
C TRP A 51 -7.82 0.77 6.54
N LEU A 52 -8.41 1.77 5.88
CA LEU A 52 -8.22 1.99 4.45
C LEU A 52 -6.77 2.38 4.12
N LEU A 53 -6.16 3.23 4.95
CA LEU A 53 -4.76 3.63 4.81
C LEU A 53 -3.81 2.44 4.93
N GLY A 54 -4.09 1.48 5.81
CA GLY A 54 -3.26 0.28 5.99
C GLY A 54 -3.52 -0.81 4.94
N LEU A 55 -4.79 -1.01 4.55
CA LEU A 55 -5.16 -1.99 3.50
C LEU A 55 -4.57 -1.65 2.14
N SER A 56 -4.47 -0.36 1.79
CA SER A 56 -3.94 0.08 0.50
C SER A 56 -2.50 -0.45 0.24
N PRO A 57 -1.48 -0.12 1.05
CA PRO A 57 -0.13 -0.63 0.87
C PRO A 57 -0.04 -2.13 1.11
N LEU A 58 -0.90 -2.71 1.98
CA LEU A 58 -0.95 -4.17 2.16
C LEU A 58 -1.29 -4.90 0.85
N ILE A 59 -2.40 -4.52 0.22
CA ILE A 59 -2.86 -5.13 -1.04
C ILE A 59 -1.83 -4.89 -2.15
N ALA A 60 -1.32 -3.67 -2.29
CA ALA A 60 -0.30 -3.35 -3.28
C ALA A 60 0.98 -4.18 -3.07
N GLY A 61 1.43 -4.32 -1.82
CA GLY A 61 2.61 -5.11 -1.47
C GLY A 61 2.45 -6.59 -1.82
N LEU A 62 1.32 -7.18 -1.45
CA LEU A 62 0.98 -8.57 -1.79
C LEU A 62 0.91 -8.80 -3.31
N VAL A 63 0.33 -7.86 -4.06
CA VAL A 63 0.29 -7.92 -5.53
C VAL A 63 1.71 -7.90 -6.11
N VAL A 64 2.55 -6.98 -5.65
CA VAL A 64 3.95 -6.88 -6.12
C VAL A 64 4.73 -8.17 -5.81
N MET A 65 4.58 -8.72 -4.61
CA MET A 65 5.20 -10.00 -4.26
C MET A 65 4.70 -11.15 -5.14
N GLY A 66 3.40 -11.20 -5.43
CA GLY A 66 2.79 -12.20 -6.32
C GLY A 66 3.31 -12.10 -7.76
N LEU A 67 3.46 -10.87 -8.27
CA LEU A 67 4.07 -10.60 -9.58
C LEU A 67 5.55 -11.01 -9.62
N ALA A 68 6.32 -10.67 -8.59
CA ALA A 68 7.74 -11.02 -8.49
C ALA A 68 7.98 -12.54 -8.43
N ARG A 69 7.00 -13.30 -7.92
CA ARG A 69 7.02 -14.77 -7.87
C ARG A 69 6.36 -15.44 -9.08
N ALA A 70 5.99 -14.68 -10.11
CA ALA A 70 5.22 -15.15 -11.27
C ALA A 70 3.91 -15.90 -10.91
N ARG A 71 3.36 -15.65 -9.72
CA ARG A 71 2.07 -16.20 -9.26
C ARG A 71 0.89 -15.38 -9.75
N LEU A 72 1.14 -14.11 -10.08
CA LEU A 72 0.17 -13.19 -10.69
C LEU A 72 0.68 -12.74 -12.05
N SER A 73 -0.23 -12.38 -12.94
CA SER A 73 0.08 -11.77 -14.23
C SER A 73 -0.37 -10.31 -14.24
N ARG A 74 0.48 -9.42 -14.77
CA ARG A 74 0.18 -7.98 -14.92
C ARG A 74 -1.01 -7.72 -15.85
N GLU A 75 -1.25 -8.65 -16.77
CA GLU A 75 -2.36 -8.57 -17.73
C GLU A 75 -3.67 -9.07 -17.14
N SER A 76 -3.61 -9.77 -15.99
CA SER A 76 -4.79 -10.31 -15.35
C SER A 76 -5.72 -9.18 -14.87
N PRO A 77 -7.02 -9.26 -15.20
CA PRO A 77 -8.01 -8.31 -14.70
C PRO A 77 -8.01 -8.22 -13.17
N THR A 78 -7.83 -9.35 -12.46
CA THR A 78 -7.84 -9.37 -10.99
C THR A 78 -6.69 -8.57 -10.39
N THR A 79 -5.50 -8.62 -11.01
CA THR A 79 -4.34 -7.84 -10.57
C THR A 79 -4.58 -6.33 -10.75
N ARG A 80 -5.17 -5.94 -11.89
CA ARG A 80 -5.52 -4.55 -12.18
C ARG A 80 -6.60 -4.04 -11.21
N TRP A 81 -7.63 -4.84 -10.95
CA TRP A 81 -8.69 -4.51 -10.00
C TRP A 81 -8.15 -4.42 -8.57
N ALA A 82 -7.27 -5.32 -8.14
CA ALA A 82 -6.67 -5.25 -6.81
C ALA A 82 -5.84 -3.96 -6.61
N LEU A 83 -5.06 -3.56 -7.61
CA LEU A 83 -4.32 -2.30 -7.58
C LEU A 83 -5.25 -1.08 -7.63
N GLY A 84 -6.28 -1.12 -8.48
CA GLY A 84 -7.30 -0.07 -8.55
C GLY A 84 -8.03 0.11 -7.23
N ALA A 85 -8.45 -0.99 -6.59
CA ALA A 85 -9.08 -0.99 -5.28
C ALA A 85 -8.14 -0.47 -4.19
N SER A 86 -6.85 -0.84 -4.23
CA SER A 86 -5.83 -0.30 -3.32
C SER A 86 -5.69 1.22 -3.46
N MET A 87 -5.66 1.76 -4.68
CA MET A 87 -5.59 3.20 -4.93
C MET A 87 -6.88 3.92 -4.52
N ALA A 88 -8.04 3.33 -4.79
CA ALA A 88 -9.33 3.87 -4.36
C ALA A 88 -9.42 3.90 -2.82
N ALA A 89 -8.99 2.84 -2.14
CA ALA A 89 -8.93 2.78 -0.68
C ALA A 89 -8.02 3.88 -0.11
N LEU A 90 -6.85 4.11 -0.73
CA LEU A 90 -5.97 5.21 -0.34
C LEU A 90 -6.66 6.57 -0.48
N GLY A 91 -7.27 6.84 -1.65
CA GLY A 91 -8.01 8.09 -1.87
C GLY A 91 -9.13 8.29 -0.83
N LEU A 92 -9.91 7.25 -0.58
CA LEU A 92 -10.97 7.26 0.43
C LEU A 92 -10.43 7.47 1.85
N ALA A 93 -9.28 6.89 2.20
CA ALA A 93 -8.63 7.12 3.49
C ALA A 93 -8.37 8.61 3.73
N PHE A 94 -7.81 9.31 2.73
CA PHE A 94 -7.55 10.75 2.81
C PHE A 94 -8.83 11.61 2.74
N MET A 95 -9.87 11.16 2.04
CA MET A 95 -11.15 11.86 2.02
C MET A 95 -11.89 11.78 3.37
N LEU A 96 -11.79 10.63 4.03
CA LEU A 96 -12.47 10.36 5.31
C LEU A 96 -11.66 10.83 6.53
N ALA A 97 -10.34 10.97 6.39
CA ALA A 97 -9.49 11.47 7.47
C ALA A 97 -9.96 12.87 7.91
N PRO A 98 -10.26 13.07 9.20
CA PRO A 98 -10.51 14.38 9.76
C PRO A 98 -9.41 15.37 9.37
N LYS A 99 -9.83 16.51 8.85
CA LYS A 99 -8.97 17.66 8.58
C LYS A 99 -9.09 18.58 9.78
N ALA A 100 -8.24 18.35 10.79
CA ALA A 100 -8.08 19.28 11.91
C ALA A 100 -7.28 20.50 11.45
#